data_AF-A0A7G8BPY1-F1
#
_entry.id   AF-A0A7G8BPY1-F1
#
_cell.length_a   1.000
_cell.length_b   1.000
_cell.length_c   1.000
_cell.angle_alpha   90.00
_cell.angle_beta   90.00
_cell.angle_gamma   90.00
#
_symmetry.space_group_name_H-M   'P 1'
#
loop_
_entity.id
_entity.type
_entity.pdbx_description
1 polymer ?
#
loop_
_entity_poly.entity_id
_entity_poly.type
_entity_poly.pdbx_seq_one_letter_code
_entity_poly.pdbx_strand_id
1 'polypeptide(L)'
;MRIQHDESGHVLVLASLSMTVLLGFTGLAADVGMLFHAKRNLQIAADAAASAGAVDYLYNGSTTSAQTAGKAAASLNGVTDGSGGAIVTLNVPASSGPNSGSAGFVEAIVSTPNPTFFMKLFNQGSVTVSARAVAGAPTAGGPCIWLMSKTGTGLKLKGAYDIEATDCGIYVNSTSSGAISVTGNGGIMNSEFVDVVGNATGNHTTAPTAPTLNAAPRSEPLHPPDPNPLTGSGCASVDSSSTTLTGSIAGPGLGSAICYTKAITLNGATLGPGTYAFGNGVTINGTVTANGATIDIADGTYNQPSNTTINYTASTTVSNPYNGISLMVPSTNSSYPCNSSNPTQLQLVFGSSSSLDGIIYAPCAQVFLQDNGGNITAIGIVADSMYDNASLITIPNYSVVHPDTSPFRVVTLVE
;
A
#
# COMPACT_ATOMS: atom_id res chain seq x y z
N MET A 1 -9.05 -69.51 65.52
CA MET A 1 -8.77 -68.06 65.41
C MET A 1 -8.09 -67.85 64.06
N ARG A 2 -8.81 -67.29 63.09
CA ARG A 2 -8.36 -67.12 61.70
C ARG A 2 -7.36 -65.96 61.63
N ILE A 3 -6.13 -66.25 61.21
CA ILE A 3 -5.14 -65.24 60.83
C ILE A 3 -5.49 -64.84 59.39
N GLN A 4 -5.96 -63.61 59.21
CA GLN A 4 -6.23 -63.03 57.89
C GLN A 4 -4.89 -62.80 57.17
N HIS A 5 -4.79 -63.27 55.92
CA HIS A 5 -3.71 -62.90 55.00
C HIS A 5 -3.87 -61.44 54.60
N ASP A 6 -2.85 -60.62 54.87
CA ASP A 6 -2.87 -59.17 54.67
C ASP A 6 -2.24 -58.82 53.31
N GLU A 7 -3.06 -58.78 52.25
CA GLU A 7 -2.66 -58.36 50.90
C GLU A 7 -2.65 -56.82 50.72
N SER A 8 -3.04 -56.08 51.78
CA SER A 8 -3.24 -54.62 51.79
C SER A 8 -1.96 -53.80 51.55
N GLY A 9 -0.79 -54.34 51.88
CA GLY A 9 0.50 -53.65 51.75
C GLY A 9 1.02 -53.53 50.31
N HIS A 10 0.78 -54.54 49.48
CA HIS A 10 1.25 -54.56 48.08
C HIS A 10 0.44 -53.60 47.20
N VAL A 11 -0.86 -53.46 47.47
CA VAL A 11 -1.75 -52.52 46.77
C VAL A 11 -1.34 -51.08 47.03
N LEU A 12 -0.92 -50.74 48.26
CA LEU A 12 -0.47 -49.39 48.60
C LEU A 12 0.80 -49.00 47.83
N VAL A 13 1.77 -49.92 47.70
CA VAL A 13 3.01 -49.68 46.95
C VAL A 13 2.73 -49.51 45.45
N LEU A 14 1.88 -50.37 44.88
CA LEU A 14 1.53 -50.26 43.46
C LEU A 14 0.71 -49.00 43.16
N ALA A 15 -0.22 -48.64 44.05
CA ALA A 15 -1.04 -47.43 43.92
C ALA A 15 -0.21 -46.15 44.06
N SER A 16 0.71 -46.09 45.03
CA SER A 16 1.60 -44.93 45.20
C SER A 16 2.54 -44.76 44.00
N LEU A 17 3.16 -45.85 43.51
CA LEU A 17 3.99 -45.81 42.31
C LEU A 17 3.21 -45.35 41.07
N SER A 18 2.00 -45.89 40.88
CA SER A 18 1.12 -45.50 39.77
C SER A 18 0.70 -44.04 39.85
N MET A 19 0.38 -43.54 41.05
CA MET A 19 0.03 -42.14 41.27
C MET A 19 1.21 -41.21 40.99
N THR A 20 2.43 -41.56 41.41
CA THR A 20 3.65 -40.79 41.10
C THR A 20 3.89 -40.70 39.60
N VAL A 21 3.69 -41.80 38.86
CA VAL A 21 3.82 -41.82 37.40
C VAL A 21 2.77 -40.92 36.74
N LEU A 22 1.50 -41.00 37.17
CA LEU A 22 0.42 -40.15 36.63
C LEU A 22 0.66 -38.66 36.91
N LEU A 23 1.15 -38.31 38.11
CA LEU A 23 1.52 -36.94 38.44
C LEU A 23 2.72 -36.46 37.61
N GLY A 24 3.69 -37.33 37.33
CA GLY A 24 4.81 -37.04 36.44
C GLY A 24 4.35 -36.69 35.02
N PHE A 25 3.44 -37.49 34.44
CA PHE A 25 2.85 -37.20 33.13
C PHE A 25 2.00 -35.92 33.13
N THR A 26 1.27 -35.66 34.22
CA THR A 26 0.48 -34.42 34.36
C THR A 26 1.39 -33.19 34.42
N GLY A 27 2.50 -33.26 35.16
CA GLY A 27 3.49 -32.19 35.21
C GLY A 27 4.16 -31.93 33.86
N LEU A 28 4.51 -33.00 33.14
CA LEU A 28 5.04 -32.88 31.78
C LEU A 28 4.02 -32.25 30.82
N ALA A 29 2.76 -32.66 30.89
CA ALA A 29 1.69 -32.09 30.07
C ALA A 29 1.51 -30.58 30.34
N ALA A 30 1.61 -30.15 31.60
CA ALA A 30 1.55 -28.74 31.97
C ALA A 30 2.73 -27.93 31.39
N ASP A 31 3.96 -28.43 31.51
CA ASP A 31 5.14 -27.77 30.94
C ASP A 31 5.06 -27.67 29.42
N VAL A 32 4.68 -28.74 28.74
CA VAL A 32 4.48 -28.74 27.29
C VAL A 32 3.37 -27.76 26.89
N GLY A 33 2.28 -27.69 27.64
CA GLY A 33 1.22 -26.70 27.42
C GLY A 33 1.71 -25.26 27.52
N MET A 34 2.56 -24.96 28.51
CA MET A 34 3.18 -23.63 28.64
C MET A 34 4.13 -23.33 27.47
N LEU A 35 4.90 -24.31 27.00
CA LEU A 35 5.79 -24.14 25.84
C LEU A 35 5.01 -23.89 24.54
N PHE A 36 3.88 -24.57 24.33
CA PHE A 36 3.01 -24.31 23.18
C PHE A 36 2.38 -22.91 23.26
N HIS A 37 1.97 -22.47 24.43
CA HIS A 37 1.46 -21.11 24.63
C HIS A 37 2.54 -20.07 24.33
N ALA A 38 3.76 -20.27 24.84
CA ALA A 38 4.91 -19.42 24.53
C ALA A 38 5.20 -19.40 23.02
N LYS A 39 5.20 -20.56 22.35
CA LYS A 39 5.39 -20.68 20.89
C LYS A 39 4.36 -19.86 20.12
N ARG A 40 3.07 -19.90 20.51
CA ARG A 40 2.02 -19.12 19.85
C ARG A 40 2.24 -17.62 19.99
N ASN A 41 2.63 -17.16 21.17
CA ASN A 41 2.94 -15.74 21.39
C ASN A 41 4.15 -15.28 20.57
N LEU A 42 5.19 -16.12 20.48
CA LEU A 42 6.34 -15.82 19.63
C LEU A 42 5.98 -15.82 18.15
N GLN A 43 5.05 -16.66 17.71
CA GLN A 43 4.57 -16.64 16.32
C GLN A 43 3.89 -15.31 15.99
N ILE A 44 3.01 -14.81 16.86
CA ILE A 44 2.37 -13.49 16.69
C ILE A 44 3.43 -12.38 16.56
N ALA A 45 4.47 -12.41 17.40
CA ALA A 45 5.56 -11.44 17.32
C ALA A 45 6.40 -11.58 16.04
N ALA A 46 6.65 -12.81 15.58
CA ALA A 46 7.37 -13.08 14.33
C ALA A 46 6.57 -12.61 13.11
N ASP A 47 5.28 -12.94 13.03
CA ASP A 47 4.39 -12.53 11.94
C ASP A 47 4.30 -11.00 11.83
N ALA A 48 4.17 -10.32 12.98
CA ALA A 48 4.17 -8.86 13.06
C ALA A 48 5.52 -8.26 12.63
N ALA A 49 6.64 -8.85 13.05
CA ALA A 49 7.97 -8.39 12.69
C ALA A 49 8.26 -8.56 11.19
N ALA A 50 7.93 -9.73 10.63
CA ALA A 50 8.12 -10.03 9.21
C ALA A 50 7.27 -9.10 8.34
N SER A 51 5.97 -8.96 8.64
CA SER A 51 5.07 -8.08 7.89
C SER A 51 5.47 -6.61 7.97
N ALA A 52 5.79 -6.08 9.16
CA ALA A 52 6.25 -4.70 9.30
C ALA A 52 7.58 -4.45 8.58
N GLY A 53 8.53 -5.38 8.70
CA GLY A 53 9.81 -5.29 7.98
C GLY A 53 9.63 -5.36 6.46
N ALA A 54 8.74 -6.23 5.97
CA ALA A 54 8.45 -6.34 4.54
C ALA A 54 7.75 -5.10 3.98
N VAL A 55 6.82 -4.50 4.73
CA VAL A 55 6.17 -3.23 4.36
C VAL A 55 7.19 -2.10 4.29
N ASP A 56 8.04 -1.96 5.32
CA ASP A 56 9.09 -0.92 5.31
C ASP A 56 10.08 -1.14 4.16
N TYR A 57 10.55 -2.38 3.95
CA TYR A 57 11.46 -2.71 2.86
C TYR A 57 10.86 -2.41 1.48
N LEU A 58 9.56 -2.69 1.30
CA LEU A 58 8.85 -2.42 0.06
C LEU A 58 8.89 -0.92 -0.32
N TYR A 59 8.69 -0.03 0.65
CA TYR A 59 8.61 1.41 0.39
C TYR A 59 9.97 2.11 0.41
N ASN A 60 10.87 1.70 1.32
CA ASN A 60 12.15 2.39 1.53
C ASN A 60 13.32 1.74 0.77
N GLY A 61 13.17 0.50 0.32
CA GLY A 61 14.25 -0.27 -0.32
C GLY A 61 15.48 -0.50 0.59
N SER A 62 15.36 -0.23 1.89
CA SER A 62 16.47 -0.21 2.84
C SER A 62 16.36 -1.35 3.85
N THR A 63 17.41 -2.16 3.93
CA THR A 63 17.47 -3.30 4.86
C THR A 63 17.48 -2.85 6.32
N THR A 64 18.15 -1.72 6.61
CA THR A 64 18.31 -1.21 7.98
C THR A 64 17.00 -0.65 8.54
N SER A 65 16.21 0.05 7.71
CA SER A 65 14.89 0.55 8.13
C SER A 65 13.93 -0.61 8.35
N ALA A 66 13.92 -1.60 7.44
CA ALA A 66 13.12 -2.82 7.57
C ALA A 66 13.42 -3.60 8.85
N GLN A 67 14.70 -3.76 9.22
CA GLN A 67 15.10 -4.38 10.48
C GLN A 67 14.62 -3.58 11.70
N THR A 68 14.68 -2.25 11.63
CA THR A 68 14.24 -1.38 12.73
C THR A 68 12.72 -1.47 12.92
N ALA A 69 11.95 -1.38 11.83
CA ALA A 69 10.50 -1.49 11.83
C ALA A 69 10.03 -2.87 12.34
N GLY A 70 10.65 -3.94 11.86
CA GLY A 70 10.31 -5.29 12.31
C GLY A 70 10.61 -5.53 13.80
N LYS A 71 11.74 -5.04 14.32
CA LYS A 71 12.06 -5.12 15.76
C LYS A 71 11.09 -4.32 16.62
N ALA A 72 10.67 -3.14 16.15
CA ALA A 72 9.66 -2.34 16.84
C ALA A 72 8.30 -3.08 16.90
N ALA A 73 7.89 -3.71 15.80
CA ALA A 73 6.66 -4.50 15.75
C ALA A 73 6.70 -5.74 16.66
N ALA A 74 7.83 -6.45 16.73
CA ALA A 74 8.03 -7.54 17.69
C ALA A 74 7.87 -7.04 19.15
N SER A 75 8.45 -5.88 19.46
CA SER A 75 8.39 -5.28 20.80
C SER A 75 6.97 -4.89 21.19
N LEU A 76 6.17 -4.37 20.25
CA LEU A 76 4.74 -4.07 20.48
C LEU A 76 3.92 -5.34 20.77
N ASN A 77 4.37 -6.50 20.30
CA ASN A 77 3.78 -7.82 20.55
C ASN A 77 4.45 -8.54 21.74
N GLY A 78 5.14 -7.81 22.61
CA GLY A 78 5.65 -8.32 23.88
C GLY A 78 7.01 -9.01 23.80
N VAL A 79 7.73 -8.91 22.68
CA VAL A 79 9.08 -9.49 22.53
C VAL A 79 10.08 -8.41 22.10
N THR A 80 10.83 -7.88 23.06
CA THR A 80 11.88 -6.88 22.81
C THR A 80 13.24 -7.54 22.64
N ASP A 81 13.92 -7.28 21.52
CA ASP A 81 15.26 -7.79 21.24
C ASP A 81 16.26 -7.45 22.36
N GLY A 82 17.05 -8.43 22.81
CA GLY A 82 18.03 -8.27 23.89
C GLY A 82 17.44 -8.22 25.31
N SER A 83 16.11 -8.24 25.48
CA SER A 83 15.46 -8.25 26.79
C SER A 83 15.11 -9.66 27.24
N GLY A 84 15.40 -10.02 28.49
CA GLY A 84 15.03 -11.34 29.04
C GLY A 84 15.60 -12.54 28.29
N GLY A 85 16.70 -12.36 27.54
CA GLY A 85 17.28 -13.39 26.67
C GLY A 85 16.55 -13.57 25.33
N ALA A 86 15.59 -12.69 25.02
CA ALA A 86 14.93 -12.67 23.73
C ALA A 86 15.90 -12.24 22.61
N ILE A 87 15.78 -12.88 21.46
CA ILE A 87 16.52 -12.53 20.24
C ILE A 87 15.50 -12.36 19.12
N VAL A 88 15.54 -11.21 18.44
CA VAL A 88 14.73 -10.90 17.25
C VAL A 88 15.68 -10.63 16.08
N THR A 89 15.74 -11.58 15.16
CA THR A 89 16.57 -11.49 13.96
C THR A 89 15.68 -11.23 12.74
N LEU A 90 16.04 -10.21 11.94
CA LEU A 90 15.38 -9.89 10.68
C LEU A 90 16.37 -10.00 9.53
N ASN A 91 16.10 -10.92 8.60
CA ASN A 91 16.91 -11.16 7.42
C ASN A 91 16.20 -10.61 6.18
N VAL A 92 16.94 -9.81 5.41
CA VAL A 92 16.47 -9.23 4.14
C VAL A 92 17.61 -9.39 3.12
N PRO A 93 17.52 -10.32 2.15
CA PRO A 93 16.42 -11.26 1.91
C PRO A 93 16.33 -12.38 2.96
N ALA A 94 15.25 -13.18 2.92
CA ALA A 94 15.09 -14.35 3.78
C ALA A 94 16.29 -15.31 3.69
N SER A 95 16.77 -15.83 4.83
CA SER A 95 17.98 -16.65 4.89
C SER A 95 17.74 -18.13 4.63
N SER A 96 16.50 -18.61 4.81
CA SER A 96 16.13 -20.02 4.69
C SER A 96 14.70 -20.21 4.15
N GLY A 97 14.29 -21.45 3.92
CA GLY A 97 12.94 -21.79 3.43
C GLY A 97 12.72 -21.56 1.92
N PRO A 98 11.48 -21.72 1.43
CA PRO A 98 11.14 -21.66 0.00
C PRO A 98 11.44 -20.31 -0.67
N ASN A 99 11.51 -19.23 0.12
CA ASN A 99 11.77 -17.86 -0.34
C ASN A 99 13.20 -17.39 -0.01
N SER A 100 14.11 -18.31 0.31
CA SER A 100 15.52 -18.00 0.62
C SER A 100 16.21 -17.30 -0.54
N GLY A 101 16.88 -16.18 -0.27
CA GLY A 101 17.60 -15.38 -1.26
C GLY A 101 16.72 -14.56 -2.21
N SER A 102 15.39 -14.67 -2.12
CA SER A 102 14.47 -13.89 -2.95
C SER A 102 14.38 -12.45 -2.47
N ALA A 103 14.66 -11.50 -3.36
CA ALA A 103 14.52 -10.07 -3.08
C ALA A 103 13.08 -9.70 -2.75
N GLY A 104 12.87 -8.80 -1.79
CA GLY A 104 11.53 -8.36 -1.38
C GLY A 104 10.85 -9.26 -0.34
N PHE A 105 11.54 -10.30 0.14
CA PHE A 105 11.09 -11.13 1.27
C PHE A 105 11.91 -10.84 2.51
N VAL A 106 11.20 -10.66 3.63
CA VAL A 106 11.75 -10.39 4.95
C VAL A 106 11.38 -11.55 5.87
N GLU A 107 12.40 -12.16 6.46
CA GLU A 107 12.27 -13.25 7.42
C GLU A 107 12.49 -12.71 8.83
N ALA A 108 11.55 -12.99 9.72
CA ALA A 108 11.70 -12.73 11.15
C ALA A 108 11.86 -14.05 11.90
N ILE A 109 12.93 -14.16 12.70
CA ILE A 109 13.16 -15.28 13.63
C ILE A 109 13.18 -14.70 15.03
N VAL A 110 12.22 -15.12 15.84
CA VAL A 110 12.06 -14.68 17.23
C VAL A 110 12.31 -15.86 18.13
N SER A 111 13.14 -15.70 19.17
CA SER A 111 13.38 -16.75 20.16
C SER A 111 13.47 -16.21 21.57
N THR A 112 12.90 -16.93 22.53
CA THR A 112 13.01 -16.60 23.96
C THR A 112 13.24 -17.85 24.81
N PRO A 113 14.03 -17.75 25.90
CA PRO A 113 14.13 -18.81 26.88
C PRO A 113 12.85 -18.85 27.72
N ASN A 114 12.12 -19.97 27.69
CA ASN A 114 10.92 -20.16 28.50
C ASN A 114 11.23 -21.08 29.70
N PRO A 115 11.02 -20.64 30.95
CA PRO A 115 11.27 -21.48 32.13
C PRO A 115 10.26 -22.64 32.17
N THR A 116 10.74 -23.81 32.57
CA THR A 116 9.88 -24.96 32.87
C THR A 116 9.57 -25.00 34.38
N PHE A 117 8.56 -25.76 34.79
CA PHE A 117 8.21 -25.93 36.20
C PHE A 117 8.52 -27.35 36.69
N PHE A 118 7.97 -28.38 36.05
CA PHE A 118 8.14 -29.78 36.46
C PHE A 118 9.39 -30.43 35.84
N MET A 119 9.77 -30.05 34.62
CA MET A 119 10.99 -30.52 33.93
C MET A 119 12.27 -30.06 34.63
N LYS A 120 12.19 -29.07 35.53
CA LYS A 120 13.29 -28.68 36.42
C LYS A 120 13.79 -29.84 37.28
N LEU A 121 12.89 -30.77 37.65
CA LEU A 121 13.24 -31.98 38.41
C LEU A 121 14.20 -32.90 37.62
N PHE A 122 14.23 -32.76 36.29
CA PHE A 122 15.09 -33.51 35.38
C PHE A 122 16.23 -32.64 34.82
N ASN A 123 16.64 -31.61 35.55
CA ASN A 123 17.73 -30.69 35.19
C ASN A 123 17.49 -29.90 33.88
N GLN A 124 16.23 -29.77 33.46
CA GLN A 124 15.84 -28.94 32.31
C GLN A 124 15.15 -27.68 32.83
N GLY A 125 15.95 -26.67 33.19
CA GLY A 125 15.50 -25.43 33.84
C GLY A 125 14.68 -24.47 32.97
N SER A 126 14.97 -24.48 31.68
CA SER A 126 14.35 -23.67 30.64
C SER A 126 14.48 -24.36 29.29
N VAL A 127 13.58 -24.04 28.37
CA VAL A 127 13.64 -24.48 26.98
C VAL A 127 13.52 -23.23 26.11
N THR A 128 14.45 -23.05 25.18
CA THR A 128 14.37 -21.96 24.21
C THR A 128 13.29 -22.29 23.19
N VAL A 129 12.28 -21.44 23.11
CA VAL A 129 11.23 -21.54 22.10
C VAL A 129 11.56 -20.53 21.02
N SER A 130 11.40 -20.93 19.76
CA SER A 130 11.61 -20.05 18.61
C SER A 130 10.42 -20.11 17.67
N ALA A 131 10.10 -19.00 17.03
CA ALA A 131 9.13 -18.86 15.96
C ALA A 131 9.77 -18.16 14.75
N ARG A 132 9.25 -18.46 13.58
CA ARG A 132 9.73 -17.95 12.30
C ARG A 132 8.53 -17.56 11.44
N ALA A 133 8.65 -16.43 10.77
CA ALA A 133 7.67 -15.96 9.81
C ALA A 133 8.40 -15.32 8.62
N VAL A 134 7.81 -15.41 7.43
CA VAL A 134 8.32 -14.72 6.24
C VAL A 134 7.20 -13.92 5.62
N ALA A 135 7.45 -12.65 5.36
CA ALA A 135 6.55 -11.80 4.60
C ALA A 135 7.28 -11.22 3.39
N GLY A 136 6.55 -10.97 2.32
CA GLY A 136 7.08 -10.28 1.16
C GLY A 136 5.95 -9.77 0.29
N ALA A 137 6.29 -9.12 -0.82
CA ALA A 137 5.31 -8.71 -1.82
C ALA A 137 5.43 -9.56 -3.11
N PRO A 138 5.01 -10.84 -3.07
CA PRO A 138 5.14 -11.76 -4.21
C PRO A 138 4.25 -11.38 -5.40
N THR A 139 3.22 -10.56 -5.18
CA THR A 139 2.20 -10.24 -6.17
C THR A 139 1.99 -8.75 -6.33
N ALA A 140 1.80 -8.36 -7.59
CA ALA A 140 1.21 -7.10 -8.02
C ALA A 140 -0.05 -6.76 -7.21
N GLY A 141 -0.23 -5.50 -6.87
CA GLY A 141 -1.41 -4.99 -6.20
C GLY A 141 -2.65 -5.13 -7.09
N GLY A 142 -3.73 -5.60 -6.49
CA GLY A 142 -5.02 -5.81 -7.16
C GLY A 142 -5.67 -4.51 -7.65
N PRO A 143 -5.77 -3.42 -6.85
CA PRO A 143 -6.46 -2.23 -7.30
C PRO A 143 -5.54 -1.26 -8.06
N CYS A 144 -6.02 -0.74 -9.19
CA CYS A 144 -5.39 0.38 -9.91
C CYS A 144 -6.17 1.69 -9.72
N ILE A 145 -7.41 1.64 -9.21
CA ILE A 145 -8.17 2.82 -8.78
C ILE A 145 -8.33 2.78 -7.26
N TRP A 146 -7.75 3.76 -6.58
CA TRP A 146 -7.78 3.94 -5.13
C TRP A 146 -8.46 5.27 -4.81
N LEU A 147 -9.67 5.22 -4.24
CA LEU A 147 -10.45 6.40 -3.87
C LEU A 147 -10.48 6.54 -2.34
N MET A 148 -9.73 7.51 -1.83
CA MET A 148 -9.30 7.63 -0.43
C MET A 148 -10.22 8.48 0.46
N SER A 149 -11.29 9.04 -0.11
CA SER A 149 -12.31 9.77 0.64
C SER A 149 -12.85 8.92 1.80
N LYS A 150 -12.83 9.46 3.02
CA LYS A 150 -13.33 8.76 4.22
C LYS A 150 -14.86 8.82 4.37
N THR A 151 -15.46 9.87 3.81
CA THR A 151 -16.88 10.21 3.95
C THR A 151 -17.44 10.81 2.67
N GLY A 152 -18.74 10.66 2.41
CA GLY A 152 -19.35 11.17 1.18
C GLY A 152 -19.21 10.18 0.01
N THR A 153 -19.35 10.67 -1.22
CA THR A 153 -19.25 9.81 -2.42
C THR A 153 -17.80 9.76 -2.89
N GLY A 154 -17.19 8.58 -2.80
CA GLY A 154 -15.84 8.33 -3.32
C GLY A 154 -15.83 8.13 -4.83
N LEU A 155 -16.79 7.35 -5.36
CA LEU A 155 -16.96 7.12 -6.80
C LEU A 155 -18.32 7.64 -7.27
N LYS A 156 -18.31 8.66 -8.12
CA LYS A 156 -19.50 9.25 -8.71
C LYS A 156 -19.53 9.00 -10.21
N LEU A 157 -20.61 8.39 -10.69
CA LEU A 157 -20.79 8.06 -12.09
C LEU A 157 -22.08 8.71 -12.60
N LYS A 158 -22.02 9.35 -13.77
CA LYS A 158 -23.19 10.01 -14.35
C LYS A 158 -23.31 9.72 -15.85
N GLY A 159 -24.56 9.60 -16.31
CA GLY A 159 -24.87 9.43 -17.73
C GLY A 159 -24.61 8.01 -18.22
N ALA A 160 -24.00 7.89 -19.40
CA ALA A 160 -23.55 6.63 -19.99
C ALA A 160 -22.04 6.46 -19.75
N TYR A 161 -21.66 6.35 -18.48
CA TYR A 161 -20.27 6.09 -18.08
C TYR A 161 -19.82 4.71 -18.57
N ASP A 162 -18.53 4.54 -18.86
CA ASP A 162 -17.96 3.22 -19.15
C ASP A 162 -16.55 3.14 -18.59
N ILE A 163 -16.34 2.24 -17.63
CA ILE A 163 -15.03 2.02 -16.99
C ILE A 163 -14.54 0.64 -17.43
N GLU A 164 -13.43 0.62 -18.15
CA GLU A 164 -12.74 -0.59 -18.59
C GLU A 164 -11.40 -0.71 -17.85
N ALA A 165 -11.42 -1.35 -16.69
CA ALA A 165 -10.26 -1.64 -15.84
C ALA A 165 -9.97 -3.15 -15.80
N THR A 166 -9.75 -3.76 -16.97
CA THR A 166 -9.45 -5.20 -17.08
C THR A 166 -8.23 -5.57 -16.23
N ASP A 167 -8.30 -6.70 -15.51
CA ASP A 167 -7.25 -7.20 -14.61
C ASP A 167 -6.84 -6.21 -13.49
N CYS A 168 -7.72 -5.27 -13.16
CA CYS A 168 -7.54 -4.29 -12.10
C CYS A 168 -8.81 -4.18 -11.24
N GLY A 169 -8.62 -4.02 -9.93
CA GLY A 169 -9.68 -3.70 -8.99
C GLY A 169 -9.89 -2.20 -8.74
N ILE A 170 -11.08 -1.88 -8.25
CA ILE A 170 -11.46 -0.54 -7.78
C ILE A 170 -11.66 -0.61 -6.28
N TYR A 171 -10.98 0.25 -5.53
CA TYR A 171 -11.09 0.35 -4.09
C TYR A 171 -11.66 1.70 -3.66
N VAL A 172 -12.77 1.68 -2.92
CA VAL A 172 -13.49 2.87 -2.44
C VAL A 172 -13.51 2.89 -0.91
N ASN A 173 -12.74 3.81 -0.31
CA ASN A 173 -12.50 3.86 1.13
C ASN A 173 -13.65 4.53 1.93
N SER A 174 -14.59 5.18 1.24
CA SER A 174 -15.64 5.94 1.92
C SER A 174 -16.61 5.03 2.67
N THR A 175 -16.88 5.37 3.92
CA THR A 175 -17.82 4.68 4.82
C THR A 175 -19.29 5.04 4.56
N SER A 176 -19.56 5.94 3.62
CA SER A 176 -20.91 6.46 3.33
C SER A 176 -21.85 5.38 2.79
N SER A 177 -23.15 5.53 3.07
CA SER A 177 -24.18 4.72 2.41
C SER A 177 -24.28 4.96 0.90
N GLY A 178 -23.74 6.08 0.41
CA GLY A 178 -23.59 6.41 -1.01
C GLY A 178 -22.12 6.59 -1.39
N ALA A 179 -21.24 5.71 -0.92
CA ALA A 179 -19.81 5.72 -1.25
C ALA A 179 -19.59 5.55 -2.76
N ILE A 180 -20.41 4.73 -3.40
CA ILE A 180 -20.62 4.74 -4.85
C ILE A 180 -21.98 5.37 -5.14
N SER A 181 -22.03 6.32 -6.08
CA SER A 181 -23.26 6.96 -6.51
C SER A 181 -23.36 6.98 -8.03
N VAL A 182 -24.43 6.40 -8.55
CA VAL A 182 -24.73 6.37 -9.98
C VAL A 182 -25.99 7.16 -10.30
N THR A 183 -25.90 8.09 -11.26
CA THR A 183 -27.03 8.93 -11.72
C THR A 183 -27.18 8.89 -13.24
N GLY A 184 -28.30 8.39 -13.77
CA GLY A 184 -28.59 8.41 -15.22
C GLY A 184 -28.96 7.04 -15.78
N ASN A 185 -28.88 6.88 -17.11
CA ASN A 185 -29.35 5.70 -17.84
C ASN A 185 -28.51 4.42 -17.62
N GLY A 186 -27.42 4.49 -16.86
CA GLY A 186 -26.57 3.35 -16.53
C GLY A 186 -25.47 3.11 -17.56
N GLY A 187 -24.39 2.50 -17.10
CA GLY A 187 -23.16 2.18 -17.82
C GLY A 187 -22.57 0.87 -17.31
N ILE A 188 -21.42 0.45 -17.84
CA ILE A 188 -20.70 -0.74 -17.38
C ILE A 188 -19.46 -0.32 -16.62
N MET A 189 -19.22 -0.97 -15.49
CA MET A 189 -17.94 -0.92 -14.78
C MET A 189 -17.31 -2.31 -14.87
N ASN A 190 -16.41 -2.47 -15.83
CA ASN A 190 -15.64 -3.69 -16.02
C ASN A 190 -14.34 -3.59 -15.22
N SER A 191 -14.21 -4.39 -14.17
CA SER A 191 -13.05 -4.41 -13.27
C SER A 191 -12.96 -5.78 -12.59
N GLU A 192 -11.77 -6.25 -12.26
CA GLU A 192 -11.56 -7.57 -11.62
C GLU A 192 -12.38 -7.71 -10.32
N PHE A 193 -12.38 -6.66 -9.50
CA PHE A 193 -13.21 -6.55 -8.30
C PHE A 193 -13.51 -5.09 -7.96
N VAL A 194 -14.57 -4.86 -7.19
CA VAL A 194 -14.90 -3.55 -6.61
C VAL A 194 -15.08 -3.71 -5.11
N ASP A 195 -14.15 -3.19 -4.32
CA ASP A 195 -14.19 -3.23 -2.87
C ASP A 195 -14.64 -1.87 -2.32
N VAL A 196 -15.69 -1.85 -1.51
CA VAL A 196 -16.30 -0.62 -0.97
C VAL A 196 -16.43 -0.74 0.54
N VAL A 197 -15.88 0.22 1.28
CA VAL A 197 -15.99 0.25 2.76
C VAL A 197 -17.42 0.55 3.20
N GLY A 198 -18.08 1.48 2.54
CA GLY A 198 -19.47 1.83 2.77
C GLY A 198 -20.43 1.02 1.92
N ASN A 199 -21.40 1.71 1.32
CA ASN A 199 -22.44 1.12 0.48
C ASN A 199 -22.54 1.84 -0.88
N ALA A 200 -23.25 1.24 -1.82
CA ALA A 200 -23.47 1.76 -3.16
C ALA A 200 -24.94 2.17 -3.36
N THR A 201 -25.16 3.27 -4.09
CA THR A 201 -26.49 3.79 -4.43
C THR A 201 -26.66 3.93 -5.93
N GLY A 202 -27.88 3.66 -6.42
CA GLY A 202 -28.20 3.67 -7.85
C GLY A 202 -27.98 2.31 -8.51
N ASN A 203 -28.64 2.09 -9.64
CA ASN A 203 -28.48 0.86 -10.41
C ASN A 203 -27.14 0.93 -11.16
N HIS A 204 -26.24 0.00 -10.88
CA HIS A 204 -24.93 -0.08 -11.50
C HIS A 204 -24.66 -1.51 -11.93
N THR A 205 -24.12 -1.65 -13.14
CA THR A 205 -23.73 -2.96 -13.67
C THR A 205 -22.23 -3.08 -13.54
N THR A 206 -21.78 -3.92 -12.62
CA THR A 206 -20.38 -4.33 -12.52
C THR A 206 -20.19 -5.65 -13.24
N ALA A 207 -19.05 -5.81 -13.90
CA ALA A 207 -18.64 -7.03 -14.56
C ALA A 207 -17.15 -7.29 -14.26
N PRO A 208 -16.71 -8.54 -14.06
CA PRO A 208 -17.52 -9.77 -13.98
C PRO A 208 -18.12 -9.99 -12.57
N THR A 209 -17.68 -9.25 -11.55
CA THR A 209 -18.02 -9.50 -10.14
C THR A 209 -18.80 -8.35 -9.54
N ALA A 210 -19.84 -8.66 -8.76
CA ALA A 210 -20.57 -7.64 -7.99
C ALA A 210 -19.67 -6.97 -6.93
N PRO A 211 -19.96 -5.73 -6.49
CA PRO A 211 -19.13 -5.06 -5.49
C PRO A 211 -19.17 -5.78 -4.13
N THR A 212 -18.00 -5.93 -3.51
CA THR A 212 -17.88 -6.31 -2.12
C THR A 212 -18.13 -5.09 -1.23
N LEU A 213 -19.28 -5.05 -0.58
CA LEU A 213 -19.64 -3.98 0.35
C LEU A 213 -19.14 -4.27 1.78
N ASN A 214 -18.96 -3.23 2.59
CA ASN A 214 -18.42 -3.33 3.95
C ASN A 214 -17.00 -3.92 4.00
N ALA A 215 -16.19 -3.64 2.97
CA ALA A 215 -14.77 -3.98 2.98
C ALA A 215 -14.03 -3.23 4.12
N ALA A 216 -12.90 -3.78 4.57
CA ALA A 216 -12.08 -3.09 5.55
C ALA A 216 -11.44 -1.82 4.94
N PRO A 217 -11.38 -0.69 5.67
CA PRO A 217 -10.59 0.48 5.28
C PRO A 217 -9.13 0.12 5.03
N ARG A 218 -8.53 0.73 4.00
CA ARG A 218 -7.12 0.58 3.64
C ARG A 218 -6.46 1.95 3.62
N SER A 219 -5.18 1.99 3.95
CA SER A 219 -4.35 3.19 3.75
C SER A 219 -4.04 3.39 2.27
N GLU A 220 -3.61 4.60 1.91
CA GLU A 220 -3.16 4.86 0.54
C GLU A 220 -1.97 3.93 0.17
N PRO A 221 -1.90 3.48 -1.08
CA PRO A 221 -0.87 2.54 -1.52
C PRO A 221 0.48 3.20 -1.86
N LEU A 222 0.52 4.53 -1.98
CA LEU A 222 1.68 5.28 -2.44
C LEU A 222 1.97 6.44 -1.48
N HIS A 223 3.25 6.68 -1.21
CA HIS A 223 3.73 7.84 -0.44
C HIS A 223 4.98 8.43 -1.13
N PRO A 224 4.82 9.03 -2.34
CA PRO A 224 5.94 9.65 -3.03
C PRO A 224 6.53 10.81 -2.20
N PRO A 225 7.85 11.06 -2.29
CA PRO A 225 8.44 12.27 -1.73
C PRO A 225 7.77 13.53 -2.29
N ASP A 226 7.70 14.56 -1.47
CA ASP A 226 7.03 15.82 -1.79
C ASP A 226 8.05 16.96 -1.74
N PRO A 227 8.62 17.36 -2.90
CA PRO A 227 9.57 18.45 -2.96
C PRO A 227 8.80 19.76 -2.78
N ASN A 228 9.35 20.71 -2.03
CA ASN A 228 8.68 21.96 -1.73
C ASN A 228 9.33 23.12 -2.51
N PRO A 229 8.70 23.61 -3.60
CA PRO A 229 9.29 24.67 -4.42
C PRO A 229 9.49 25.99 -3.69
N LEU A 230 8.65 26.31 -2.71
CA LEU A 230 8.71 27.59 -1.98
C LEU A 230 9.90 27.67 -1.03
N THR A 231 10.36 26.53 -0.52
CA THR A 231 11.55 26.43 0.35
C THR A 231 12.79 25.92 -0.37
N GLY A 232 12.63 25.39 -1.59
CA GLY A 232 13.69 24.72 -2.36
C GLY A 232 14.08 23.33 -1.83
N SER A 233 13.41 22.84 -0.79
CA SER A 233 13.69 21.52 -0.20
C SER A 233 13.28 20.40 -1.16
N GLY A 234 14.17 19.44 -1.40
CA GLY A 234 13.93 18.31 -2.32
C GLY A 234 14.10 18.66 -3.81
N CYS A 235 14.48 19.91 -4.12
CA CYS A 235 14.73 20.38 -5.48
C CYS A 235 16.23 20.33 -5.81
N ALA A 236 16.60 19.80 -6.97
CA ALA A 236 17.97 19.91 -7.49
C ALA A 236 18.28 21.34 -7.97
N SER A 237 17.26 22.04 -8.46
CA SER A 237 17.35 23.44 -8.88
C SER A 237 16.02 24.17 -8.69
N VAL A 238 16.07 25.48 -8.47
CA VAL A 238 14.89 26.34 -8.30
C VAL A 238 14.90 27.46 -9.34
N ASP A 239 13.81 27.59 -10.09
CA ASP A 239 13.52 28.72 -10.98
C ASP A 239 12.48 29.63 -10.35
N SER A 240 12.83 30.91 -10.18
CA SER A 240 11.95 31.92 -9.58
C SER A 240 11.55 33.05 -10.54
N SER A 241 11.85 32.90 -11.82
CA SER A 241 11.71 33.93 -12.84
C SER A 241 10.78 33.54 -13.99
N SER A 242 10.81 32.28 -14.40
CA SER A 242 10.00 31.81 -15.52
C SER A 242 8.52 31.84 -15.19
N THR A 243 7.70 32.25 -16.14
CA THR A 243 6.22 32.20 -16.08
C THR A 243 5.64 31.37 -17.23
N THR A 244 6.46 30.99 -18.20
CA THR A 244 6.06 30.19 -19.36
C THR A 244 7.22 29.31 -19.80
N LEU A 245 6.95 28.05 -20.09
CA LEU A 245 7.89 27.11 -20.70
C LEU A 245 7.38 26.78 -22.11
N THR A 246 8.27 26.82 -23.11
CA THR A 246 7.94 26.59 -24.53
C THR A 246 9.00 25.72 -25.19
N GLY A 247 8.60 24.86 -26.12
CA GLY A 247 9.51 23.98 -26.86
C GLY A 247 10.12 22.87 -25.99
N SER A 248 11.30 22.38 -26.38
CA SER A 248 11.98 21.30 -25.68
C SER A 248 12.72 21.81 -24.44
N ILE A 249 12.32 21.30 -23.27
CA ILE A 249 12.92 21.63 -21.98
C ILE A 249 13.73 20.42 -21.51
N ALA A 250 15.03 20.61 -21.28
CA ALA A 250 15.87 19.58 -20.69
C ALA A 250 15.35 19.20 -19.30
N GLY A 251 15.23 17.90 -19.04
CA GLY A 251 14.81 17.40 -17.74
C GLY A 251 15.90 17.54 -16.68
N PRO A 252 15.54 17.64 -15.39
CA PRO A 252 16.52 17.64 -14.29
C PRO A 252 17.22 16.28 -14.12
N GLY A 253 16.75 15.24 -14.80
CA GLY A 253 17.24 13.87 -14.66
C GLY A 253 16.34 13.03 -13.76
N LEU A 254 16.44 11.70 -13.90
CA LEU A 254 15.63 10.75 -13.14
C LEU A 254 15.90 10.88 -11.63
N GLY A 255 14.84 10.93 -10.83
CA GLY A 255 14.92 11.11 -9.37
C GLY A 255 15.36 12.50 -8.91
N SER A 256 15.55 13.45 -9.83
CA SER A 256 15.84 14.86 -9.52
C SER A 256 14.62 15.72 -9.87
N ALA A 257 14.41 16.78 -9.08
CA ALA A 257 13.31 17.72 -9.27
C ALA A 257 13.82 19.13 -9.64
N ILE A 258 13.16 19.79 -10.58
CA ILE A 258 13.24 21.24 -10.78
C ILE A 258 11.98 21.90 -10.23
N CYS A 259 12.16 22.96 -9.47
CA CYS A 259 11.09 23.63 -8.74
C CYS A 259 10.84 25.04 -9.28
N TYR A 260 9.58 25.34 -9.63
CA TYR A 260 9.16 26.65 -10.12
C TYR A 260 8.39 27.38 -9.02
N THR A 261 8.86 28.57 -8.64
CA THR A 261 8.21 29.37 -7.57
C THR A 261 7.15 30.32 -8.09
N LYS A 262 7.01 30.47 -9.41
CA LYS A 262 5.93 31.25 -10.05
C LYS A 262 4.92 30.31 -10.70
N ALA A 263 3.72 30.80 -10.95
CA ALA A 263 2.74 30.10 -11.78
C ALA A 263 3.32 29.92 -13.19
N ILE A 264 3.28 28.70 -13.71
CA ILE A 264 3.85 28.36 -15.03
C ILE A 264 2.75 28.06 -16.03
N THR A 265 2.87 28.62 -17.23
CA THR A 265 2.15 28.13 -18.41
C THR A 265 3.05 27.22 -19.24
N LEU A 266 2.68 25.95 -19.38
CA LEU A 266 3.32 25.02 -20.32
C LEU A 266 2.69 25.23 -21.70
N ASN A 267 3.40 25.93 -22.58
CA ASN A 267 2.88 26.34 -23.88
C ASN A 267 3.59 25.60 -25.01
N GLY A 268 3.00 24.51 -25.50
CA GLY A 268 3.64 23.66 -26.51
C GLY A 268 4.95 23.03 -26.03
N ALA A 269 5.07 22.76 -24.72
CA ALA A 269 6.30 22.31 -24.10
C ALA A 269 6.49 20.79 -24.22
N THR A 270 7.72 20.35 -24.46
CA THR A 270 8.15 18.94 -24.36
C THR A 270 9.15 18.83 -23.24
N LEU A 271 8.76 18.18 -22.15
CA LEU A 271 9.54 18.01 -20.93
C LEU A 271 10.32 16.69 -21.00
N GLY A 272 11.64 16.78 -20.80
CA GLY A 272 12.50 15.61 -20.65
C GLY A 272 12.35 14.91 -19.30
N PRO A 273 13.08 13.81 -19.06
CA PRO A 273 12.90 13.00 -17.85
C PRO A 273 13.23 13.72 -16.53
N GLY A 274 12.42 13.48 -15.50
CA GLY A 274 12.58 14.03 -14.15
C GLY A 274 11.31 14.67 -13.59
N THR A 275 11.41 15.29 -12.42
CA THR A 275 10.24 15.87 -11.73
C THR A 275 10.18 17.38 -11.92
N TYR A 276 9.01 17.90 -12.28
CA TYR A 276 8.74 19.33 -12.45
C TYR A 276 7.73 19.76 -11.40
N ALA A 277 8.21 20.37 -10.31
CA ALA A 277 7.39 20.78 -9.18
C ALA A 277 6.98 22.26 -9.30
N PHE A 278 5.67 22.52 -9.32
CA PHE A 278 5.08 23.84 -9.47
C PHE A 278 4.50 24.32 -8.14
N GLY A 279 5.08 25.38 -7.57
CA GLY A 279 4.68 25.91 -6.26
C GLY A 279 3.57 26.96 -6.31
N ASN A 280 3.04 27.31 -7.48
CA ASN A 280 1.97 28.30 -7.64
C ASN A 280 1.02 27.93 -8.80
N GLY A 281 0.84 26.62 -9.03
CA GLY A 281 0.00 26.07 -10.08
C GLY A 281 0.65 26.02 -11.46
N VAL A 282 -0.01 25.28 -12.34
CA VAL A 282 0.42 25.08 -13.73
C VAL A 282 -0.78 25.17 -14.66
N THR A 283 -0.61 25.86 -15.78
CA THR A 283 -1.62 25.96 -16.84
C THR A 283 -1.10 25.32 -18.12
N ILE A 284 -1.91 24.45 -18.73
CA ILE A 284 -1.59 23.81 -20.00
C ILE A 284 -2.06 24.69 -21.15
N ASN A 285 -1.23 24.86 -22.17
CA ASN A 285 -1.58 25.55 -23.42
C ASN A 285 -1.00 24.82 -24.63
N GLY A 286 -1.83 24.60 -25.65
CA GLY A 286 -1.47 23.79 -26.81
C GLY A 286 -1.25 22.30 -26.46
N THR A 287 -0.23 21.71 -27.07
CA THR A 287 0.16 20.30 -26.86
C THR A 287 1.35 20.22 -25.91
N VAL A 288 1.18 19.63 -24.74
CA VAL A 288 2.26 19.41 -23.77
C VAL A 288 2.62 17.94 -23.73
N THR A 289 3.91 17.64 -23.86
CA THR A 289 4.44 16.27 -23.83
C THR A 289 5.40 16.13 -22.66
N ALA A 290 5.32 15.05 -21.91
CA ALA A 290 6.20 14.75 -20.78
C ALA A 290 6.72 13.32 -20.92
N ASN A 291 8.03 13.17 -21.13
CA ASN A 291 8.64 11.88 -21.45
C ASN A 291 9.47 11.38 -20.26
N GLY A 292 8.94 10.39 -19.52
CA GLY A 292 9.58 9.87 -18.32
C GLY A 292 9.62 10.90 -17.19
N ALA A 293 8.60 11.77 -17.12
CA ALA A 293 8.57 12.91 -16.22
C ALA A 293 7.32 12.92 -15.34
N THR A 294 7.48 13.48 -14.14
CA THR A 294 6.40 13.68 -13.19
C THR A 294 6.05 15.17 -13.13
N ILE A 295 4.81 15.50 -13.45
CA ILE A 295 4.25 16.84 -13.30
C ILE A 295 3.71 16.93 -11.88
N ASP A 296 4.40 17.66 -11.01
CA ASP A 296 4.06 17.78 -9.61
C ASP A 296 3.49 19.17 -9.31
N ILE A 297 2.23 19.22 -8.89
CA ILE A 297 1.51 20.45 -8.58
C ILE A 297 1.67 20.63 -7.07
N ALA A 298 2.89 20.94 -6.64
CA ALA A 298 3.26 21.05 -5.24
C ALA A 298 2.38 22.06 -4.47
N ASP A 299 2.01 23.18 -5.10
CA ASP A 299 0.97 24.09 -4.60
C ASP A 299 0.27 24.83 -5.74
N GLY A 300 -0.91 25.40 -5.48
CA GLY A 300 -1.78 26.00 -6.50
C GLY A 300 -2.61 24.97 -7.27
N THR A 301 -3.20 25.38 -8.41
CA THR A 301 -4.11 24.52 -9.19
C THR A 301 -3.51 24.03 -10.50
N TYR A 302 -3.94 22.85 -10.93
CA TYR A 302 -3.74 22.37 -12.30
C TYR A 302 -4.89 22.86 -13.17
N ASN A 303 -4.57 23.65 -14.20
CA ASN A 303 -5.56 24.19 -15.12
C ASN A 303 -5.30 23.67 -16.53
N GLN A 304 -6.25 22.89 -17.05
CA GLN A 304 -6.23 22.39 -18.42
C GLN A 304 -7.46 22.93 -19.17
N PRO A 305 -7.31 24.04 -19.92
CA PRO A 305 -8.38 24.59 -20.74
C PRO A 305 -8.86 23.62 -21.83
N SER A 306 -10.09 23.81 -22.28
CA SER A 306 -10.64 23.12 -23.45
C SER A 306 -9.78 23.39 -24.70
N ASN A 307 -9.56 22.36 -25.54
CA ASN A 307 -8.67 22.36 -26.72
C ASN A 307 -7.16 22.25 -26.45
N THR A 308 -6.77 21.68 -25.32
CA THR A 308 -5.37 21.30 -25.06
C THR A 308 -5.17 19.79 -25.21
N THR A 309 -3.94 19.38 -25.52
CA THR A 309 -3.56 17.97 -25.61
C THR A 309 -2.42 17.69 -24.63
N ILE A 310 -2.53 16.60 -23.87
CA ILE A 310 -1.46 16.11 -22.99
C ILE A 310 -1.00 14.74 -23.45
N ASN A 311 0.31 14.53 -23.50
CA ASN A 311 0.94 13.23 -23.76
C ASN A 311 1.97 12.98 -22.67
N TYR A 312 1.53 12.37 -21.57
CA TYR A 312 2.38 12.16 -20.41
C TYR A 312 2.76 10.69 -20.30
N THR A 313 4.04 10.42 -20.14
CA THR A 313 4.59 9.10 -19.85
C THR A 313 5.41 9.19 -18.58
N ALA A 314 5.05 8.41 -17.58
CA ALA A 314 5.77 8.34 -16.32
C ALA A 314 7.14 7.69 -16.48
N SER A 315 8.02 7.91 -15.51
CA SER A 315 9.27 7.15 -15.41
C SER A 315 8.96 5.71 -14.99
N THR A 316 9.61 4.74 -15.62
CA THR A 316 9.55 3.31 -15.26
C THR A 316 10.83 2.85 -14.54
N THR A 317 11.54 3.77 -13.90
CA THR A 317 12.81 3.46 -13.24
C THR A 317 12.58 3.23 -11.75
N VAL A 318 12.81 2.01 -11.26
CA VAL A 318 12.55 1.64 -9.84
C VAL A 318 13.32 2.49 -8.83
N SER A 319 14.51 2.98 -9.18
CA SER A 319 15.29 3.88 -8.32
C SER A 319 14.78 5.33 -8.31
N ASN A 320 13.80 5.67 -9.15
CA ASN A 320 13.15 6.98 -9.14
C ASN A 320 12.08 6.99 -8.04
N PRO A 321 12.14 7.87 -7.04
CA PRO A 321 11.11 8.00 -6.01
C PRO A 321 9.70 8.29 -6.56
N TYR A 322 9.59 8.81 -7.79
CA TYR A 322 8.32 9.07 -8.48
C TYR A 322 7.98 8.02 -9.55
N ASN A 323 8.58 6.83 -9.45
CA ASN A 323 8.36 5.73 -10.39
C ASN A 323 6.86 5.46 -10.60
N GLY A 324 6.46 5.42 -11.86
CA GLY A 324 5.08 5.21 -12.29
C GLY A 324 4.17 6.43 -12.19
N ILE A 325 4.56 7.53 -11.55
CA ILE A 325 3.71 8.72 -11.37
C ILE A 325 3.95 9.71 -12.51
N SER A 326 2.90 10.03 -13.28
CA SER A 326 2.96 11.03 -14.36
C SER A 326 2.42 12.39 -13.92
N LEU A 327 1.40 12.40 -13.06
CA LEU A 327 0.76 13.60 -12.52
C LEU A 327 0.58 13.44 -11.01
N MET A 328 1.07 14.42 -10.26
CA MET A 328 1.07 14.42 -8.80
C MET A 328 0.46 15.71 -8.26
N VAL A 329 -0.44 15.57 -7.29
CA VAL A 329 -0.95 16.64 -6.44
C VAL A 329 -0.77 16.16 -4.99
N PRO A 330 0.30 16.58 -4.29
CA PRO A 330 0.59 16.10 -2.94
C PRO A 330 -0.49 16.56 -1.96
N SER A 331 -0.61 15.84 -0.84
CA SER A 331 -1.56 16.14 0.24
C SER A 331 -1.23 17.45 0.98
N THR A 332 -0.04 18.02 0.76
CA THR A 332 0.39 19.31 1.30
C THR A 332 -0.09 20.50 0.48
N ASN A 333 -0.57 20.29 -0.76
CA ASN A 333 -1.05 21.35 -1.63
C ASN A 333 -2.27 22.05 -1.00
N SER A 334 -2.15 23.35 -0.78
CA SER A 334 -3.15 24.14 -0.05
C SER A 334 -4.44 24.38 -0.85
N SER A 335 -4.38 24.26 -2.18
CA SER A 335 -5.52 24.41 -3.09
C SER A 335 -6.38 23.15 -3.20
N TYR A 336 -5.86 22.00 -2.75
CA TYR A 336 -6.57 20.70 -2.71
C TYR A 336 -6.64 20.14 -1.28
N PRO A 337 -7.45 20.76 -0.39
CA PRO A 337 -7.49 20.38 1.02
C PRO A 337 -8.07 18.98 1.24
N CYS A 338 -7.33 18.14 1.96
CA CYS A 338 -7.75 16.78 2.33
C CYS A 338 -8.97 16.78 3.26
N ASN A 339 -9.79 15.72 3.18
CA ASN A 339 -11.01 15.55 3.99
C ASN A 339 -12.04 16.69 3.81
N SER A 340 -12.04 17.37 2.67
CA SER A 340 -13.07 18.35 2.33
C SER A 340 -14.38 17.64 1.97
N SER A 341 -15.52 18.15 2.44
CA SER A 341 -16.84 17.69 2.00
C SER A 341 -17.12 17.97 0.52
N ASN A 342 -16.37 18.91 -0.07
CA ASN A 342 -16.39 19.25 -1.50
C ASN A 342 -14.93 19.33 -1.98
N PRO A 343 -14.31 18.19 -2.33
CA PRO A 343 -12.93 18.15 -2.80
C PRO A 343 -12.76 19.00 -4.07
N THR A 344 -11.66 19.76 -4.14
CA THR A 344 -11.30 20.55 -5.32
C THR A 344 -11.10 19.63 -6.52
N GLN A 345 -11.63 20.03 -7.67
CA GLN A 345 -11.56 19.22 -8.88
C GLN A 345 -10.18 19.34 -9.54
N LEU A 346 -9.50 18.20 -9.69
CA LEU A 346 -8.45 18.03 -10.67
C LEU A 346 -9.12 17.65 -11.99
N GLN A 347 -9.43 18.67 -12.78
CA GLN A 347 -10.05 18.48 -14.08
C GLN A 347 -9.00 18.02 -15.09
N LEU A 348 -9.26 16.88 -15.72
CA LEU A 348 -8.48 16.38 -16.84
C LEU A 348 -9.36 16.37 -18.08
N VAL A 349 -8.90 17.08 -19.11
CA VAL A 349 -9.60 17.17 -20.40
C VAL A 349 -8.86 16.28 -21.39
N PHE A 350 -9.50 15.19 -21.78
CA PHE A 350 -8.96 14.31 -22.81
C PHE A 350 -9.72 14.54 -24.10
N GLY A 351 -9.07 15.24 -25.04
CA GLY A 351 -9.53 15.24 -26.43
C GLY A 351 -9.15 13.92 -27.11
N SER A 352 -9.51 13.77 -28.39
CA SER A 352 -9.25 12.56 -29.20
C SER A 352 -7.78 12.16 -29.38
N SER A 353 -6.82 12.95 -28.89
CA SER A 353 -5.37 12.75 -29.04
C SER A 353 -4.56 12.81 -27.74
N SER A 354 -5.21 12.94 -26.57
CA SER A 354 -4.50 12.98 -25.28
C SER A 354 -4.22 11.56 -24.76
N SER A 355 -3.03 11.33 -24.19
CA SER A 355 -2.65 10.07 -23.57
C SER A 355 -1.93 10.28 -22.23
N LEU A 356 -2.20 9.43 -21.25
CA LEU A 356 -1.55 9.46 -19.94
C LEU A 356 -1.10 8.04 -19.57
N ASP A 357 0.15 7.73 -19.90
CA ASP A 357 0.82 6.50 -19.51
C ASP A 357 1.48 6.71 -18.13
N GLY A 358 0.75 6.41 -17.07
CA GLY A 358 1.22 6.57 -15.70
C GLY A 358 0.09 6.65 -14.68
N ILE A 359 0.49 6.85 -13.42
CA ILE A 359 -0.39 6.99 -12.26
C ILE A 359 -0.69 8.47 -12.06
N ILE A 360 -1.98 8.77 -11.87
CA ILE A 360 -2.45 10.05 -11.32
C ILE A 360 -2.49 9.90 -9.81
N TYR A 361 -1.61 10.60 -9.09
CA TYR A 361 -1.56 10.61 -7.63
C TYR A 361 -2.06 11.95 -7.09
N ALA A 362 -3.28 11.98 -6.57
CA ALA A 362 -3.95 13.17 -6.07
C ALA A 362 -4.86 12.84 -4.86
N PRO A 363 -4.33 12.31 -3.74
CA PRO A 363 -5.08 11.70 -2.64
C PRO A 363 -6.10 12.63 -1.96
N CYS A 364 -6.03 13.94 -2.20
CA CYS A 364 -6.90 14.95 -1.62
C CYS A 364 -7.76 15.71 -2.66
N ALA A 365 -7.62 15.38 -3.95
CA ALA A 365 -8.37 16.01 -5.03
C ALA A 365 -9.45 15.07 -5.59
N GLN A 366 -10.51 15.66 -6.13
CA GLN A 366 -11.46 14.92 -6.97
C GLN A 366 -10.93 14.86 -8.39
N VAL A 367 -10.57 13.67 -8.88
CA VAL A 367 -10.30 13.48 -10.31
C VAL A 367 -11.61 13.62 -11.07
N PHE A 368 -11.72 14.68 -11.87
CA PHE A 368 -12.91 15.01 -12.62
C PHE A 368 -12.67 14.77 -14.11
N LEU A 369 -13.40 13.81 -14.67
CA LEU A 369 -13.32 13.41 -16.07
C LEU A 369 -14.57 13.94 -16.79
N GLN A 370 -14.35 14.83 -17.76
CA GLN A 370 -15.42 15.46 -18.54
C GLN A 370 -15.36 14.97 -19.99
N ASP A 371 -16.50 14.53 -20.53
CA ASP A 371 -16.65 14.15 -21.94
C ASP A 371 -16.42 15.35 -22.87
N ASN A 372 -15.47 15.20 -23.80
CA ASN A 372 -15.54 15.83 -25.12
C ASN A 372 -14.75 15.01 -26.17
N GLY A 373 -15.15 13.76 -26.40
CA GLY A 373 -14.83 13.03 -27.64
C GLY A 373 -13.47 12.32 -27.75
N GLY A 374 -12.93 11.76 -26.66
CA GLY A 374 -11.74 10.92 -26.68
C GLY A 374 -11.78 9.80 -25.63
N ASN A 375 -11.15 8.66 -25.94
CA ASN A 375 -10.94 7.59 -24.97
C ASN A 375 -9.82 8.00 -24.02
N ILE A 376 -10.02 7.81 -22.72
CA ILE A 376 -9.00 8.09 -21.70
C ILE A 376 -8.22 6.82 -21.46
N THR A 377 -6.89 6.85 -21.61
CA THR A 377 -6.01 5.81 -21.08
C THR A 377 -5.17 6.42 -19.97
N ALA A 378 -5.40 5.96 -18.74
CA ALA A 378 -4.58 6.21 -17.56
C ALA A 378 -4.18 4.84 -17.00
N ILE A 379 -3.03 4.69 -16.35
CA ILE A 379 -2.55 3.35 -15.92
C ILE A 379 -2.76 3.12 -14.40
N GLY A 380 -3.14 4.17 -13.67
CA GLY A 380 -3.64 4.07 -12.31
C GLY A 380 -4.11 5.41 -11.76
N ILE A 381 -4.97 5.38 -10.76
CA ILE A 381 -5.51 6.57 -10.09
C ILE A 381 -5.48 6.34 -8.59
N VAL A 382 -4.85 7.26 -7.85
CA VAL A 382 -4.99 7.41 -6.40
C VAL A 382 -5.56 8.80 -6.18
N ALA A 383 -6.80 8.91 -5.71
CA ALA A 383 -7.51 10.18 -5.58
C ALA A 383 -8.32 10.25 -4.28
N ASP A 384 -8.80 11.42 -3.87
CA ASP A 384 -9.82 11.50 -2.81
C ASP A 384 -11.12 10.88 -3.32
N SER A 385 -11.62 11.41 -4.45
CA SER A 385 -12.80 10.91 -5.13
C SER A 385 -12.61 10.99 -6.64
N MET A 386 -13.44 10.24 -7.37
CA MET A 386 -13.49 10.28 -8.82
C MET A 386 -14.91 10.60 -9.26
N TYR A 387 -15.03 11.51 -10.22
CA TYR A 387 -16.29 11.79 -10.90
C TYR A 387 -16.10 11.61 -12.41
N ASP A 388 -16.73 10.57 -12.93
CA ASP A 388 -16.87 10.33 -14.36
C ASP A 388 -18.25 10.80 -14.86
N ASN A 389 -18.22 11.76 -15.79
CA ASN A 389 -19.39 12.32 -16.43
C ASN A 389 -19.47 11.89 -17.89
N ALA A 390 -19.88 10.63 -18.11
CA ALA A 390 -20.16 9.99 -19.40
C ALA A 390 -18.93 9.82 -20.33
N SER A 391 -17.75 9.50 -19.77
CA SER A 391 -16.56 9.13 -20.54
C SER A 391 -16.40 7.61 -20.62
N LEU A 392 -15.80 7.12 -21.72
CA LEU A 392 -15.11 5.83 -21.69
C LEU A 392 -13.71 6.05 -21.12
N ILE A 393 -13.39 5.34 -20.04
CA ILE A 393 -12.05 5.30 -19.46
C ILE A 393 -11.51 3.88 -19.49
N THR A 394 -10.32 3.71 -20.03
CA THR A 394 -9.56 2.46 -20.01
C THR A 394 -8.42 2.61 -19.02
N ILE A 395 -8.40 1.76 -17.99
CA ILE A 395 -7.35 1.74 -16.97
C ILE A 395 -6.72 0.35 -16.91
N PRO A 396 -5.70 0.06 -17.75
CA PRO A 396 -4.97 -1.19 -17.62
C PRO A 396 -4.22 -1.21 -16.28
N ASN A 397 -4.11 -2.38 -15.65
CA ASN A 397 -3.37 -2.52 -14.40
C ASN A 397 -1.89 -2.15 -14.61
N TYR A 398 -1.41 -1.10 -13.91
CA TYR A 398 0.00 -0.71 -13.95
C TYR A 398 0.95 -1.87 -13.72
N SER A 399 0.63 -2.76 -12.79
CA SER A 399 1.47 -3.90 -12.47
C SER A 399 1.51 -4.97 -13.55
N VAL A 400 0.51 -5.02 -14.43
CA VAL A 400 0.50 -5.93 -15.59
C VAL A 400 1.28 -5.32 -16.75
N VAL A 401 1.11 -4.01 -16.98
CA VAL A 401 1.83 -3.29 -18.04
C VAL A 401 3.31 -3.12 -17.69
N HIS A 402 3.63 -2.93 -16.40
CA HIS A 402 4.94 -2.63 -15.86
C HIS A 402 5.30 -3.53 -14.65
N PRO A 403 5.43 -4.86 -14.85
CA PRO A 403 5.56 -5.83 -13.76
C PRO A 403 6.83 -5.65 -12.91
N ASP A 404 7.94 -5.27 -13.54
CA ASP A 404 9.23 -5.11 -12.86
C ASP A 404 9.28 -3.83 -12.00
N THR A 405 8.40 -2.86 -12.31
CA THR A 405 8.46 -1.51 -11.76
C THR A 405 7.19 -1.12 -11.02
N SER A 406 6.29 -2.07 -10.74
CA SER A 406 5.03 -1.77 -10.05
C SER A 406 5.26 -1.22 -8.65
N PRO A 407 4.71 -0.02 -8.33
CA PRO A 407 4.69 0.50 -6.98
C PRO A 407 3.49 -0.05 -6.17
N PHE A 408 2.48 -0.63 -6.84
CA PHE A 408 1.36 -1.30 -6.18
C PHE A 408 1.77 -2.73 -5.87
N ARG A 409 2.23 -2.97 -4.65
CA ARG A 409 2.67 -4.28 -4.17
C ARG A 409 2.01 -4.58 -2.84
N VAL A 410 1.41 -5.76 -2.71
CA VAL A 410 0.75 -6.17 -1.47
C VAL A 410 1.71 -7.04 -0.67
N VAL A 411 2.02 -6.62 0.55
CA VAL A 411 2.78 -7.45 1.48
C VAL A 411 1.85 -8.53 2.03
N THR A 412 2.28 -9.78 1.90
CA THR A 412 1.61 -10.97 2.45
C THR A 412 2.60 -11.79 3.25
N LEU A 413 2.10 -12.40 4.33
CA LEU A 413 2.79 -13.51 4.97
C LEU A 413 2.76 -14.69 4.00
N VAL A 414 3.91 -15.30 3.79
CA VAL A 414 4.11 -16.43 2.88
C VAL A 414 4.57 -17.69 3.62
N GLU A 415 4.89 -17.55 4.90
CA GLU A 415 5.19 -18.65 5.82
C GLU A 415 4.93 -18.27 7.27
#